data_AF-A0A5K9RWR3-F1
#
_entry.id   AF-A0A5K9RWR3-F1
#
_cell.length_a   1.000
_cell.length_b   1.000
_cell.length_c   1.000
_cell.angle_alpha   90.00
_cell.angle_beta   90.00
_cell.angle_gamma   90.00
#
_symmetry.space_group_name_H-M   'P 1'
#
loop_
_entity.id
_entity.type
_entity.pdbx_description
1 polymer ?
#
loop_
_entity_poly.entity_id
_entity_poly.type
_entity_poly.pdbx_seq_one_letter_code
_entity_poly.pdbx_strand_id
1 'polypeptide(L)'
;MGVWSVMTRFIKGWLNGKPNGSEPELIPKYLPLIPDNQKEWSKDSYLTSLWAQGYVPTVHDKLMNSGTGNEIVVVAAEYISGKPLSIDVTGVNGSKDENLTKQLKEALRIDNFDSKSVKIVELAGGSGVSAVKINILNGRPSISVHSSSQFWIDFKNNEPFRFNFFEEIPTSNKADIYYLVESREIKQWDKEGKKLSGGFVTYSVIKIDGDKTTHISAERLPEQITSYLYTNDIQLNHSVSIGLKSVGAYLINNSPSNTRYPHLNLGESDLSQCTNYLFAVDYFFTVYMREGEKTKTKIAASERMFRKKVNKSTDKEEWSMNVDEDYFMQFKGTLDAGAKLNDMIQFMQGDFRDGSYRETMEYFAQKAVSKSGYNPATFNLGNREVKATEIWSLQDATVRKIEKKKRLIQNVYEQMLWDFLYLLTGGTNNKEKAIMRDEIRVIIEFPDPMSVNLNELSSTLNNMNSALAMSVEEKVKLIHPKWEDEEIQAEVKRIYLENAIGEVPDPEAIGGMETKGG
;
A
#
# COMPACT_ATOMS: atom_id res chain seq x y z
N MET A 1 -27.20 -6.41 25.18
CA MET A 1 -25.90 -5.73 25.06
C MET A 1 -24.93 -6.69 24.40
N GLY A 2 -24.54 -6.39 23.15
CA GLY A 2 -24.03 -7.39 22.20
C GLY A 2 -22.61 -7.90 22.46
N VAL A 3 -22.34 -9.11 21.95
CA VAL A 3 -21.05 -9.83 21.92
C VAL A 3 -19.87 -8.92 21.54
N TRP A 4 -20.10 -7.92 20.68
CA TRP A 4 -19.15 -6.88 20.29
C TRP A 4 -18.58 -6.05 21.47
N SER A 5 -19.41 -5.73 22.47
CA SER A 5 -18.98 -4.99 23.66
C SER A 5 -18.16 -5.83 24.63
N VAL A 6 -18.31 -7.16 24.58
CA VAL A 6 -17.57 -8.09 25.44
C VAL A 6 -16.23 -8.42 24.79
N MET A 7 -16.20 -8.62 23.47
CA MET A 7 -14.97 -8.84 22.71
C MET A 7 -14.04 -7.63 22.78
N THR A 8 -14.54 -6.40 22.58
CA THR A 8 -13.73 -5.17 22.73
C THR A 8 -13.23 -4.93 24.15
N ARG A 9 -14.01 -5.27 25.18
CA ARG A 9 -13.57 -5.20 26.59
C ARG A 9 -12.59 -6.31 26.95
N PHE A 10 -12.75 -7.51 26.41
CA PHE A 10 -11.84 -8.62 26.60
C PHE A 10 -10.52 -8.36 25.89
N ILE A 11 -10.54 -7.76 24.69
CA ILE A 11 -9.35 -7.33 23.95
C ILE A 11 -8.62 -6.21 24.70
N LYS A 12 -9.32 -5.18 25.18
CA LYS A 12 -8.72 -4.14 26.04
C LYS A 12 -8.20 -4.71 27.37
N GLY A 13 -8.92 -5.63 28.00
CA GLY A 13 -8.50 -6.27 29.25
C GLY A 13 -7.34 -7.25 29.09
N TRP A 14 -7.22 -7.92 27.95
CA TRP A 14 -6.15 -8.85 27.61
C TRP A 14 -4.86 -8.12 27.17
N LEU A 15 -5.00 -6.97 26.52
CA LEU A 15 -3.87 -6.06 26.24
C LEU A 15 -3.34 -5.42 27.54
N ASN A 16 -4.23 -4.99 28.44
CA ASN A 16 -3.87 -4.29 29.68
C ASN A 16 -3.45 -5.23 30.84
N GLY A 17 -3.27 -6.52 30.57
CA GLY A 17 -3.12 -7.56 31.59
C GLY A 17 -1.67 -8.02 31.85
N LYS A 18 -0.80 -7.16 32.41
CA LYS A 18 0.09 -7.47 33.56
C LYS A 18 0.91 -6.26 34.04
N PRO A 19 1.14 -6.13 35.36
CA PRO A 19 1.96 -5.09 35.97
C PRO A 19 3.46 -5.46 35.93
N ASN A 20 4.30 -4.44 35.82
CA ASN A 20 5.78 -4.44 35.79
C ASN A 20 6.44 -4.91 34.48
N GLY A 21 6.92 -3.91 33.74
CA GLY A 21 7.65 -4.06 32.47
C GLY A 21 6.92 -3.27 31.41
N SER A 22 7.37 -2.04 31.16
CA SER A 22 6.88 -1.08 30.15
C SER A 22 6.21 -1.80 28.96
N GLU A 23 4.91 -1.57 28.77
CA GLU A 23 4.30 -1.82 27.47
C GLU A 23 5.24 -1.21 26.42
N PRO A 24 5.65 -1.94 25.38
CA PRO A 24 6.17 -1.27 24.21
C PRO A 24 4.96 -0.53 23.66
N GLU A 25 4.74 0.70 24.13
CA GLU A 25 3.81 1.59 23.48
C GLU A 25 4.23 1.56 22.01
N LEU A 26 3.30 1.30 21.10
CA LEU A 26 3.49 1.32 19.63
C LEU A 26 3.76 2.77 19.17
N ILE A 27 4.62 3.46 19.90
CA ILE A 27 5.01 4.84 19.77
C ILE A 27 6.32 4.82 19.00
N PRO A 28 6.36 5.51 17.86
CA PRO A 28 7.58 5.61 17.10
C PRO A 28 8.63 6.40 17.90
N LYS A 29 9.88 5.93 17.86
CA LYS A 29 11.02 6.60 18.52
C LYS A 29 11.24 8.04 18.05
N TYR A 30 10.86 8.33 16.80
CA TYR A 30 10.98 9.65 16.18
C TYR A 30 9.85 10.61 16.58
N LEU A 31 8.83 10.16 17.34
CA LEU A 31 7.68 10.98 17.70
C LEU A 31 8.05 12.33 18.35
N PRO A 32 9.09 12.44 19.21
CA PRO A 32 9.50 13.73 19.76
C PRO A 32 9.94 14.77 18.71
N LEU A 33 10.36 14.35 17.51
CA LEU A 33 10.72 15.25 16.41
C LEU A 33 9.49 15.90 15.75
N ILE A 34 8.35 15.22 15.82
CA ILE A 34 7.16 15.62 15.08
C ILE A 34 6.46 16.77 15.81
N PRO A 35 6.01 17.81 15.09
CA PRO A 35 5.22 18.90 15.67
C PRO A 35 3.99 18.38 16.44
N ASP A 36 3.65 19.02 17.56
CA ASP A 36 2.58 18.57 18.46
C ASP A 36 1.22 18.36 17.76
N ASN A 37 0.91 19.20 16.77
CA ASN A 37 -0.31 19.10 15.98
C ASN A 37 -0.38 17.86 15.06
N GLN A 38 0.75 17.22 14.76
CA GLN A 38 0.86 16.05 13.88
C GLN A 38 1.17 14.76 14.63
N LYS A 39 1.45 14.81 15.94
CA LYS A 39 1.84 13.65 16.74
C LYS A 39 0.78 12.54 16.74
N GLU A 40 -0.49 12.89 16.95
CA GLU A 40 -1.58 11.89 16.97
C GLU A 40 -1.75 11.21 15.61
N TRP A 41 -1.77 12.00 14.53
CA TRP A 41 -1.82 11.46 13.18
C TRP A 41 -0.62 10.57 12.87
N SER A 42 0.59 10.94 13.30
CA SER A 42 1.78 10.14 13.06
C SER A 42 1.76 8.81 13.80
N LYS A 43 1.22 8.75 15.02
CA LYS A 43 1.00 7.48 15.74
C LYS A 43 0.04 6.56 14.98
N ASP A 44 -1.10 7.09 14.54
CA ASP A 44 -2.09 6.33 13.77
C ASP A 44 -1.53 5.85 12.41
N SER A 45 -0.79 6.73 11.73
CA SER A 45 -0.11 6.44 10.46
C SER A 45 0.96 5.36 10.63
N TYR A 46 1.74 5.42 11.72
CA TYR A 46 2.74 4.41 12.06
C TYR A 46 2.09 3.05 12.28
N LEU A 47 1.03 2.97 13.09
CA LEU A 47 0.30 1.72 13.33
C LEU A 47 -0.25 1.12 12.04
N THR A 48 -0.90 1.92 11.20
CA THR A 48 -1.45 1.44 9.91
C THR A 48 -0.35 1.05 8.93
N SER A 49 0.81 1.70 8.96
CA SER A 49 1.97 1.30 8.17
C SER A 49 2.53 -0.07 8.57
N LEU A 50 2.52 -0.41 9.87
CA LEU A 50 2.93 -1.73 10.36
C LEU A 50 1.98 -2.84 9.88
N TRP A 51 0.68 -2.56 9.91
CA TRP A 51 -0.32 -3.46 9.33
C TRP A 51 -0.12 -3.66 7.82
N ALA A 52 0.24 -2.62 7.08
CA ALA A 52 0.54 -2.69 5.66
C ALA A 52 1.85 -3.46 5.36
N GLN A 53 2.86 -3.35 6.22
CA GLN A 53 4.08 -4.17 6.15
C GLN A 53 3.83 -5.64 6.51
N GLY A 54 2.65 -5.94 7.07
CA GLY A 54 2.28 -7.27 7.49
C GLY A 54 2.91 -7.70 8.81
N TYR A 55 3.43 -6.78 9.64
CA TYR A 55 3.85 -7.15 10.99
C TYR A 55 3.65 -5.99 11.97
N VAL A 56 2.91 -6.27 13.03
CA VAL A 56 2.65 -5.35 14.13
C VAL A 56 3.33 -5.92 15.38
N PRO A 57 4.43 -5.29 15.84
CA PRO A 57 5.10 -5.66 17.09
C PRO A 57 4.09 -5.72 18.23
N THR A 58 4.31 -6.58 19.23
CA THR A 58 3.40 -6.86 20.37
C THR A 58 2.13 -7.64 20.05
N VAL A 59 1.50 -7.38 18.90
CA VAL A 59 0.29 -8.10 18.46
C VAL A 59 0.72 -9.44 17.89
N HIS A 60 1.59 -9.42 16.89
CA HIS A 60 2.04 -10.63 16.20
C HIS A 60 3.09 -11.44 16.97
N ASP A 61 3.61 -10.89 18.07
CA ASP A 61 4.40 -11.67 19.04
C ASP A 61 3.51 -12.63 19.85
N LYS A 62 2.20 -12.32 19.95
CA LYS A 62 1.22 -13.11 20.71
C LYS A 62 0.21 -13.83 19.82
N LEU A 63 -0.08 -13.28 18.65
CA LEU A 63 -1.04 -13.77 17.67
C LEU A 63 -0.33 -14.13 16.37
N MET A 64 -0.85 -15.12 15.66
CA MET A 64 -0.38 -15.40 14.31
C MET A 64 -0.89 -14.33 13.35
N ASN A 65 -0.01 -13.88 12.46
CA ASN A 65 -0.32 -12.91 11.43
C ASN A 65 -1.00 -13.57 10.22
N SER A 66 -2.13 -13.03 9.80
CA SER A 66 -2.85 -13.46 8.59
C SER A 66 -2.33 -12.82 7.29
N GLY A 67 -1.59 -11.72 7.36
CA GLY A 67 -1.11 -10.98 6.18
C GLY A 67 -2.17 -10.15 5.45
N THR A 68 -3.45 -10.19 5.86
CA THR A 68 -4.57 -9.54 5.16
C THR A 68 -4.39 -8.03 4.98
N GLY A 69 -3.77 -7.34 5.95
CA GLY A 69 -3.50 -5.90 5.85
C GLY A 69 -2.53 -5.56 4.71
N ASN A 70 -1.50 -6.38 4.52
CA ASN A 70 -0.52 -6.23 3.44
C ASN A 70 -1.17 -6.50 2.08
N GLU A 71 -1.90 -7.61 1.95
CA GLU A 71 -2.60 -7.98 0.72
C GLU A 71 -3.54 -6.88 0.22
N ILE A 72 -4.32 -6.24 1.12
CA ILE A 72 -5.22 -5.13 0.77
C ILE A 72 -4.46 -4.00 0.09
N VAL A 73 -3.29 -3.62 0.62
CA VAL A 73 -2.52 -2.47 0.15
C VAL A 73 -1.73 -2.81 -1.11
N VAL A 74 -1.09 -3.99 -1.17
CA VAL A 74 -0.28 -4.42 -2.32
C VAL A 74 -1.16 -4.62 -3.55
N VAL A 75 -2.25 -5.37 -3.42
CA VAL A 75 -3.18 -5.58 -4.55
C VAL A 75 -3.74 -4.24 -5.00
N ALA A 76 -4.16 -3.36 -4.08
CA ALA A 76 -4.63 -2.03 -4.45
C ALA A 76 -3.57 -1.22 -5.23
N ALA A 77 -2.29 -1.29 -4.84
CA ALA A 77 -1.19 -0.62 -5.53
C ALA A 77 -0.92 -1.21 -6.92
N GLU A 78 -1.02 -2.54 -7.08
CA GLU A 78 -0.90 -3.22 -8.37
C GLU A 78 -2.02 -2.80 -9.34
N TYR A 79 -3.26 -2.70 -8.86
CA TYR A 79 -4.39 -2.23 -9.67
C TYR A 79 -4.24 -0.76 -10.13
N ILE A 80 -3.52 0.07 -9.37
CA ILE A 80 -3.29 1.48 -9.72
C ILE A 80 -2.07 1.63 -10.64
N SER A 81 -0.96 0.99 -10.30
CA SER A 81 0.38 1.28 -10.84
C SER A 81 1.18 0.05 -11.27
N GLY A 82 0.58 -1.14 -11.27
CA GLY A 82 1.25 -2.38 -11.68
C GLY A 82 1.57 -2.47 -13.18
N LYS A 83 0.91 -1.65 -14.00
CA LYS A 83 1.22 -1.49 -15.43
C LYS A 83 1.99 -0.17 -15.63
N PRO A 84 2.96 -0.14 -16.58
CA PRO A 84 3.76 1.05 -16.83
C PRO A 84 2.89 2.24 -17.26
N LEU A 85 3.27 3.41 -16.81
CA LEU A 85 2.55 4.67 -17.06
C LEU A 85 2.76 5.11 -18.51
N SER A 86 1.70 5.61 -19.15
CA SER A 86 1.86 6.36 -20.40
C SER A 86 2.28 7.79 -20.05
N ILE A 87 3.42 8.23 -20.56
CA ILE A 87 3.99 9.54 -20.27
C ILE A 87 4.26 10.22 -21.60
N ASP A 88 3.67 11.38 -21.83
CA ASP A 88 3.89 12.16 -23.03
C ASP A 88 4.23 13.62 -22.67
N VAL A 89 5.21 14.18 -23.37
CA VAL A 89 5.58 15.60 -23.24
C VAL A 89 4.93 16.36 -24.39
N THR A 90 4.09 17.34 -24.05
CA THR A 90 3.31 18.12 -25.02
C THR A 90 3.62 19.60 -24.93
N GLY A 91 3.65 20.29 -26.07
CA GLY A 91 3.63 21.76 -26.11
C GLY A 91 2.24 22.35 -25.82
N VAL A 92 2.12 23.68 -25.66
CA VAL A 92 0.83 24.39 -25.43
C VAL A 92 -0.18 24.11 -26.54
N ASN A 93 0.30 23.88 -27.77
CA ASN A 93 -0.54 23.59 -28.92
C ASN A 93 -1.01 22.12 -28.97
N GLY A 94 -0.69 21.29 -27.96
CA GLY A 94 -1.04 19.87 -27.89
C GLY A 94 -0.16 18.95 -28.76
N SER A 95 0.78 19.51 -29.53
CA SER A 95 1.76 18.74 -30.31
C SER A 95 2.72 18.00 -29.37
N LYS A 96 2.86 16.68 -29.58
CA LYS A 96 3.79 15.84 -28.81
C LYS A 96 5.24 16.13 -29.22
N ASP A 97 6.11 16.36 -28.23
CA ASP A 97 7.56 16.42 -28.45
C ASP A 97 8.16 15.03 -28.25
N GLU A 98 8.39 14.32 -29.35
CA GLU A 98 8.92 12.96 -29.32
C GLU A 98 10.33 12.86 -28.72
N ASN A 99 11.17 13.89 -28.87
CA ASN A 99 12.56 13.83 -28.43
C ASN A 99 12.63 13.97 -26.90
N LEU A 100 11.94 14.97 -26.34
CA LEU A 100 11.85 15.14 -24.89
C LEU A 100 11.12 13.97 -24.23
N THR A 101 10.07 13.45 -24.87
CA THR A 101 9.36 12.26 -24.36
C THR A 101 10.27 11.04 -24.29
N LYS A 102 11.09 10.78 -25.32
CA LYS A 102 12.07 9.68 -25.33
C LYS A 102 13.12 9.87 -24.23
N GLN A 103 13.69 11.07 -24.10
CA GLN A 103 14.69 11.38 -23.06
C GLN A 103 14.12 11.19 -21.64
N LEU A 104 12.90 11.65 -21.39
CA LEU A 104 12.24 11.48 -20.10
C LEU A 104 11.99 10.00 -19.79
N LYS A 105 11.47 9.23 -20.75
CA LYS A 105 11.22 7.78 -20.59
C LYS A 105 12.51 7.01 -20.30
N GLU A 106 13.60 7.31 -21.01
CA GLU A 106 14.90 6.68 -20.75
C GLU A 106 15.43 7.01 -19.36
N ALA A 107 15.35 8.27 -18.94
CA ALA A 107 15.80 8.69 -17.61
C ALA A 107 14.97 8.01 -16.49
N LEU A 108 13.65 7.93 -16.64
CA LEU A 108 12.76 7.25 -15.69
C LEU A 108 12.98 5.74 -15.65
N ARG A 109 13.34 5.12 -16.79
CA ARG A 109 13.71 3.71 -16.84
C ARG A 109 15.01 3.44 -16.08
N ILE A 110 16.01 4.32 -16.22
CA ILE A 110 17.27 4.24 -15.46
C ILE A 110 17.01 4.39 -13.96
N ASP A 111 16.07 5.25 -13.58
CA ASP A 111 15.69 5.48 -12.19
C ASP A 111 14.76 4.37 -11.62
N ASN A 112 14.34 3.39 -12.43
CA ASN A 112 13.35 2.36 -12.09
C ASN A 112 12.03 2.94 -11.57
N PHE A 113 11.54 4.01 -12.20
CA PHE A 113 10.38 4.76 -11.74
C PHE A 113 9.11 3.91 -11.62
N ASP A 114 8.87 2.95 -12.51
CA ASP A 114 7.66 2.09 -12.45
C ASP A 114 7.55 1.36 -11.11
N SER A 115 8.66 0.76 -10.63
CA SER A 115 8.72 0.09 -9.33
C SER A 115 8.54 1.06 -8.15
N LYS A 116 9.11 2.26 -8.27
CA LYS A 116 8.93 3.33 -7.27
C LYS A 116 7.49 3.82 -7.24
N SER A 117 6.82 3.87 -8.39
CA SER A 117 5.41 4.27 -8.48
C SER A 117 4.51 3.32 -7.71
N VAL A 118 4.73 2.00 -7.85
CA VAL A 118 4.04 0.98 -7.04
C VAL A 118 4.30 1.20 -5.56
N LYS A 119 5.56 1.44 -5.19
CA LYS A 119 5.93 1.68 -3.79
C LYS A 119 5.32 2.96 -3.22
N ILE A 120 5.22 4.03 -4.00
CA ILE A 120 4.58 5.28 -3.60
C ILE A 120 3.12 5.02 -3.25
N VAL A 121 2.40 4.31 -4.12
CA VAL A 121 0.97 4.01 -3.93
C VAL A 121 0.76 3.05 -2.76
N GLU A 122 1.62 2.04 -2.60
CA GLU A 122 1.59 1.11 -1.47
C GLU A 122 1.78 1.87 -0.14
N LEU A 123 2.81 2.72 -0.04
CA LEU A 123 3.08 3.49 1.18
C LEU A 123 1.96 4.49 1.49
N ALA A 124 1.42 5.15 0.47
CA ALA A 124 0.28 6.05 0.62
C ALA A 124 -0.97 5.28 1.07
N GLY A 125 -1.28 4.13 0.48
CA GLY A 125 -2.41 3.28 0.87
C GLY A 125 -2.30 2.77 2.30
N GLY A 126 -1.10 2.33 2.69
CA GLY A 126 -0.83 1.76 4.01
C GLY A 126 -0.81 2.80 5.14
N SER A 127 -0.21 3.96 4.92
CA SER A 127 0.01 4.97 5.97
C SER A 127 -0.81 6.25 5.82
N GLY A 128 -1.52 6.40 4.70
CA GLY A 128 -2.34 7.55 4.32
C GLY A 128 -1.62 8.55 3.43
N VAL A 129 -0.28 8.63 3.53
CA VAL A 129 0.55 9.55 2.74
C VAL A 129 1.88 8.93 2.36
N SER A 130 2.46 9.40 1.27
CA SER A 130 3.84 9.13 0.88
C SER A 130 4.48 10.43 0.44
N ALA A 131 5.77 10.62 0.73
CA ALA A 131 6.50 11.78 0.23
C ALA A 131 7.51 11.34 -0.81
N VAL A 132 7.67 12.16 -1.84
CA VAL A 132 8.59 11.92 -2.93
C VAL A 132 9.49 13.12 -3.06
N LYS A 133 10.80 12.92 -3.14
CA LYS A 133 11.76 14.01 -3.33
C LYS A 133 12.72 13.70 -4.47
N ILE A 134 13.08 14.74 -5.22
CA ILE A 134 14.03 14.66 -6.33
C ILE A 134 15.43 14.98 -5.79
N ASN A 135 16.37 14.07 -5.98
CA ASN A 135 17.77 14.22 -5.62
C ASN A 135 18.63 14.30 -6.88
N ILE A 136 19.84 14.81 -6.74
CA ILE A 136 20.84 14.79 -7.81
C ILE A 136 21.92 13.80 -7.39
N LEU A 137 21.97 12.64 -8.05
CA LEU A 137 22.97 11.59 -7.82
C LEU A 137 23.92 11.56 -9.01
N ASN A 138 25.21 11.79 -8.77
CA ASN A 138 26.25 11.80 -9.82
C ASN A 138 25.90 12.71 -11.03
N GLY A 139 25.28 13.86 -10.76
CA GLY A 139 24.88 14.83 -11.78
C GLY A 139 23.62 14.46 -12.56
N ARG A 140 22.89 13.40 -12.19
CA ARG A 140 21.61 13.01 -12.78
C ARG A 140 20.47 13.12 -11.75
N PRO A 141 19.28 13.60 -12.14
CA PRO A 141 18.14 13.59 -11.24
C PRO A 141 17.69 12.15 -10.96
N SER A 142 17.33 11.87 -9.71
CA SER A 142 16.81 10.59 -9.23
C SER A 142 15.68 10.81 -8.23
N ILE A 143 14.66 9.96 -8.27
CA ILE A 143 13.49 10.07 -7.40
C ILE A 143 13.66 9.17 -6.18
N SER A 144 13.46 9.72 -4.98
CA SER A 144 13.44 8.94 -3.74
C SER A 144 12.07 9.00 -3.08
N VAL A 145 11.64 7.86 -2.55
CA VAL A 145 10.32 7.64 -1.96
C VAL A 145 10.48 7.46 -0.46
N HIS A 146 9.63 8.15 0.31
CA HIS A 146 9.68 8.17 1.76
C HIS A 146 8.32 7.80 2.36
N SER A 147 8.37 6.93 3.37
CA SER A 147 7.21 6.58 4.21
C SER A 147 6.87 7.72 5.17
N SER A 148 5.62 7.75 5.68
CA SER A 148 5.19 8.69 6.73
C SER A 148 6.04 8.65 8.01
N SER A 149 6.80 7.58 8.22
CA SER A 149 7.74 7.41 9.32
C SER A 149 9.12 8.05 9.09
N GLN A 150 9.31 8.73 7.96
CA GLN A 150 10.60 9.31 7.55
C GLN A 150 10.51 10.81 7.25
N PHE A 151 9.35 11.44 7.45
CA PHE A 151 9.19 12.88 7.24
C PHE A 151 8.06 13.49 8.06
N TRP A 152 8.10 14.81 8.21
CA TRP A 152 6.94 15.63 8.57
C TRP A 152 6.90 16.89 7.70
N ILE A 153 5.74 17.55 7.66
CA ILE A 153 5.51 18.69 6.76
C ILE A 153 5.02 19.88 7.58
N ASP A 154 5.59 21.05 7.35
CA ASP A 154 5.08 22.28 7.91
C ASP A 154 4.14 22.95 6.89
N PHE A 155 2.91 23.23 7.33
CA PHE A 155 1.88 23.83 6.50
C PHE A 155 1.75 25.33 6.79
N LYS A 156 1.58 26.12 5.74
CA LYS A 156 1.23 27.54 5.81
C LYS A 156 0.05 27.79 4.89
N ASN A 157 -1.07 28.28 5.43
CA ASN A 157 -2.32 28.45 4.68
C ASN A 157 -2.80 27.17 3.97
N ASN A 158 -2.68 26.01 4.62
CA ASN A 158 -3.01 24.68 4.09
C ASN A 158 -2.15 24.18 2.91
N GLU A 159 -1.11 24.92 2.52
CA GLU A 159 -0.12 24.48 1.55
C GLU A 159 1.19 24.06 2.24
N PRO A 160 1.85 22.98 1.76
CA PRO A 160 3.11 22.55 2.32
C PRO A 160 4.21 23.55 1.95
N PHE A 161 4.81 24.22 2.93
CA PHE A 161 5.88 25.20 2.67
C PHE A 161 7.28 24.65 2.97
N ARG A 162 7.38 23.68 3.89
CA ARG A 162 8.62 23.02 4.26
C ARG A 162 8.40 21.53 4.44
N PHE A 163 9.26 20.73 3.82
CA PHE A 163 9.34 19.30 4.02
C PHE A 163 10.57 18.99 4.87
N ASN A 164 10.39 18.22 5.94
CA ASN A 164 11.49 17.80 6.81
C ASN A 164 11.59 16.29 6.73
N PHE A 165 12.61 15.78 6.05
CA PHE A 165 12.93 14.37 5.98
C PHE A 165 13.92 14.03 7.09
N PHE A 166 13.80 12.86 7.70
CA PHE A 166 14.72 12.45 8.75
C PHE A 166 15.18 10.99 8.59
N GLU A 167 16.42 10.76 9.00
CA GLU A 167 17.04 9.44 9.01
C GLU A 167 17.77 9.21 10.34
N GLU A 168 17.63 8.02 10.90
CA GLU A 168 18.33 7.62 12.12
C GLU A 168 19.80 7.37 11.80
N ILE A 169 20.71 8.03 12.52
CA ILE A 169 22.14 7.81 12.37
C ILE A 169 22.50 6.58 13.20
N PRO A 170 23.07 5.53 12.59
CA PRO A 170 23.42 4.31 13.31
C PRO A 170 24.50 4.63 14.34
N THR A 171 24.16 4.49 15.62
CA THR A 171 25.09 4.74 16.74
C THR A 171 25.31 3.48 17.55
N SER A 172 26.52 3.35 18.10
CA SER A 172 26.92 2.20 18.92
C SER A 172 26.23 2.15 20.29
N ASN A 173 25.72 3.28 20.77
CA ASN A 173 25.10 3.41 22.09
C ASN A 173 23.57 3.53 21.96
N LYS A 174 22.82 2.58 22.56
CA LYS A 174 21.35 2.52 22.45
C LYS A 174 20.61 3.64 23.21
N ALA A 175 21.30 4.40 24.06
CA ALA A 175 20.68 5.39 24.92
C ALA A 175 20.42 6.74 24.23
N ASP A 176 21.31 7.17 23.32
CA ASP A 176 21.20 8.44 22.61
C ASP A 176 20.86 8.17 21.15
N ILE A 177 19.69 8.61 20.69
CA ILE A 177 19.30 8.45 19.28
C ILE A 177 19.50 9.79 18.56
N TYR A 178 20.25 9.74 17.47
CA TYR A 178 20.55 10.91 16.64
C TYR A 178 19.82 10.79 15.32
N TYR A 179 19.18 11.87 14.89
CA TYR A 179 18.51 11.98 13.61
C TYR A 179 19.17 13.05 12.76
N LEU A 180 19.47 12.71 11.52
CA LEU A 180 19.81 13.68 10.48
C LEU A 180 18.50 14.18 9.88
N VAL A 181 18.26 15.48 9.94
CA VAL A 181 17.07 16.14 9.37
C VAL A 181 17.46 16.95 8.16
N GLU A 182 16.90 16.59 7.01
CA GLU A 182 16.97 17.31 5.76
C GLU A 182 15.70 18.17 5.60
N SER A 183 15.83 19.47 5.83
CA SER A 183 14.74 20.43 5.63
C SER A 183 14.82 21.03 4.22
N ARG A 184 13.75 20.88 3.45
CA ARG A 184 13.54 21.51 2.14
C ARG A 184 12.50 22.60 2.23
N GLU A 185 12.86 23.81 1.83
CA GLU A 185 11.94 24.96 1.82
C GLU A 185 12.24 25.94 0.69
N ILE A 186 11.23 26.73 0.33
CA ILE A 186 11.41 27.89 -0.55
C ILE A 186 11.80 29.08 0.34
N LYS A 187 13.08 29.48 0.29
CA LYS A 187 13.54 30.72 0.92
C LYS A 187 13.40 31.88 -0.07
N GLN A 188 12.44 32.77 0.17
CA GLN A 188 12.46 34.12 -0.42
C GLN A 188 13.29 35.02 0.49
N TRP A 189 14.39 35.55 -0.02
CA TRP A 189 15.02 36.72 0.60
C TRP A 189 14.63 37.94 -0.22
N ASP A 190 14.06 38.96 0.40
CA ASP A 190 14.41 40.31 -0.04
C ASP A 190 14.15 41.46 0.94
N LYS A 191 15.12 42.38 0.97
CA LYS A 191 14.91 43.81 1.25
C LYS A 191 15.25 44.70 0.04
N GLU A 192 15.86 44.20 -1.05
CA GLU A 192 16.36 45.06 -2.16
C GLU A 192 16.28 44.50 -3.61
N GLY A 193 15.49 43.47 -3.89
CA GLY A 193 15.01 43.15 -5.24
C GLY A 193 15.97 42.40 -6.18
N LYS A 194 16.91 41.57 -5.68
CA LYS A 194 17.81 40.77 -6.55
C LYS A 194 17.71 39.25 -6.33
N LYS A 195 16.47 38.77 -6.39
CA LYS A 195 15.93 37.42 -6.75
C LYS A 195 16.62 36.16 -6.19
N LEU A 196 15.91 35.52 -5.26
CA LEU A 196 15.98 34.08 -4.96
C LEU A 196 14.56 33.47 -5.04
N SER A 197 14.33 32.58 -5.99
CA SER A 197 13.10 31.77 -6.07
C SER A 197 13.49 30.33 -6.41
N GLY A 198 13.79 29.53 -5.38
CA GLY A 198 14.09 28.12 -5.56
C GLY A 198 14.09 27.32 -4.26
N GLY A 199 14.04 26.00 -4.41
CA GLY A 199 14.12 25.06 -3.30
C GLY A 199 15.54 24.99 -2.72
N PHE A 200 15.64 25.14 -1.40
CA PHE A 200 16.89 24.98 -0.66
C PHE A 200 16.82 23.75 0.22
N VAL A 201 17.94 23.05 0.34
CA VAL A 201 18.16 21.97 1.30
C VAL A 201 19.03 22.48 2.42
N THR A 202 18.63 22.20 3.66
CA THR A 202 19.44 22.43 4.85
C THR A 202 19.48 21.16 5.68
N TYR A 203 20.67 20.78 6.13
CA TYR A 203 20.87 19.61 6.99
C TYR A 203 21.09 20.05 8.44
N SER A 204 20.42 19.40 9.38
CA SER A 204 20.60 19.60 10.82
C SER A 204 20.62 18.26 11.55
N VAL A 205 21.31 18.18 12.69
CA VAL A 205 21.33 16.99 13.54
C VAL A 205 20.53 17.27 14.81
N ILE A 206 19.58 16.39 15.10
CA ILE A 206 18.75 16.46 16.31
C ILE A 206 19.02 15.21 17.14
N LYS A 207 19.36 15.41 18.41
CA LYS A 207 19.44 14.34 19.41
C LYS A 207 18.11 14.23 20.15
N ILE A 208 17.64 13.00 20.31
CA ILE A 208 16.52 12.66 21.18
C ILE A 208 17.06 12.01 22.45
N ASP A 209 16.70 12.58 23.60
CA ASP A 209 16.95 12.03 24.93
C ASP A 209 15.62 11.90 25.67
N GLY A 210 15.05 10.68 25.64
CA GLY A 210 13.66 10.44 26.05
C GLY A 210 12.68 11.26 25.21
N ASP A 211 11.93 12.15 25.87
CA ASP A 211 10.95 13.04 25.22
C ASP A 211 11.53 14.40 24.78
N LYS A 212 12.81 14.68 25.07
CA LYS A 212 13.43 15.98 24.77
C LYS A 212 14.22 15.92 23.46
N THR A 213 13.97 16.90 22.59
CA THR A 213 14.75 17.12 21.37
C THR A 213 15.76 18.24 21.59
N THR A 214 17.01 18.01 21.17
CA THR A 214 18.08 19.00 21.25
C THR A 214 18.78 19.12 19.90
N HIS A 215 18.85 20.34 19.37
CA HIS A 215 19.62 20.64 18.16
C HIS A 215 21.10 20.69 18.51
N ILE A 216 21.92 19.91 17.81
CA ILE A 216 23.37 19.87 18.03
C ILE A 216 24.07 20.64 16.91
N SER A 217 24.94 21.58 17.28
CA SER A 217 25.80 22.28 16.34
C SER A 217 26.98 21.39 15.91
N ALA A 218 27.50 21.63 14.71
CA ALA A 218 28.57 20.83 14.10
C ALA A 218 29.81 20.68 15.01
N GLU A 219 30.10 21.66 15.87
CA GLU A 219 31.26 21.69 16.76
C GLU A 219 31.19 20.70 17.94
N ARG A 220 29.99 20.21 18.29
CA ARG A 220 29.75 19.35 19.47
C ARG A 220 29.37 17.92 19.10
N LEU A 221 29.57 17.51 17.84
CA LEU A 221 29.16 16.20 17.37
C LEU A 221 30.14 15.10 17.80
N PRO A 222 29.63 13.94 18.25
CA PRO A 222 30.42 12.73 18.41
C PRO A 222 31.19 12.36 17.14
N GLU A 223 32.42 11.86 17.30
CA GLU A 223 33.32 11.51 16.18
C GLU A 223 32.70 10.52 15.19
N GLN A 224 31.87 9.58 15.66
CA GLN A 224 31.12 8.64 14.82
C GLN A 224 30.16 9.36 13.86
N ILE A 225 29.45 10.38 14.34
CA ILE A 225 28.48 11.15 13.52
C ILE A 225 29.23 12.03 12.53
N THR A 226 30.31 12.65 12.98
CA THR A 226 31.20 13.43 12.14
C THR A 226 31.76 12.60 10.98
N SER A 227 32.20 11.35 11.24
CA SER A 227 32.66 10.43 10.19
C SER A 227 31.56 10.06 9.17
N TYR A 228 30.32 9.88 9.63
CA TYR A 228 29.17 9.62 8.76
C TYR A 228 28.85 10.82 7.86
N LEU A 229 28.89 12.04 8.41
CA LEU A 229 28.65 13.26 7.66
C LEU A 229 29.75 13.51 6.60
N TYR A 230 31.02 13.27 6.94
CA TYR A 230 32.13 13.39 5.98
C TYR A 230 32.04 12.35 4.87
N THR A 231 31.66 11.11 5.18
CA THR A 231 31.52 10.04 4.17
C THR A 231 30.47 10.40 3.11
N ASN A 232 29.44 11.14 3.52
CA ASN A 232 28.32 11.53 2.67
C ASN A 232 28.45 12.97 2.12
N ASP A 233 29.59 13.64 2.32
CA ASP A 233 29.84 15.04 1.93
C ASP A 233 28.75 16.05 2.41
N ILE A 234 28.19 15.81 3.60
CA ILE A 234 27.09 16.61 4.15
C ILE A 234 27.62 17.77 4.99
N GLN A 235 27.29 19.00 4.58
CA GLN A 235 27.56 20.21 5.35
C GLN A 235 26.35 20.63 6.18
N LEU A 236 26.51 20.67 7.50
CA LEU A 236 25.44 21.06 8.42
C LEU A 236 25.18 22.56 8.40
N ASN A 237 23.91 22.93 8.54
CA ASN A 237 23.39 24.30 8.60
C ASN A 237 23.74 25.18 7.37
N HIS A 238 24.32 24.58 6.32
CA HIS A 238 24.55 25.26 5.04
C HIS A 238 23.35 25.03 4.12
N SER A 239 22.90 26.09 3.43
CA SER A 239 21.78 26.00 2.50
C SER A 239 22.30 25.73 1.09
N VAL A 240 21.99 24.55 0.55
CA VAL A 240 22.36 24.14 -0.81
C VAL A 240 21.17 24.34 -1.73
N SER A 241 21.37 24.98 -2.89
CA SER A 241 20.31 25.15 -3.90
C SER A 241 20.12 23.86 -4.70
N ILE A 242 18.87 23.44 -4.89
CA ILE A 242 18.51 22.26 -5.69
C ILE A 242 18.57 22.58 -7.20
N GLY A 243 18.51 23.85 -7.58
CA GLY A 243 18.37 24.27 -8.98
C GLY A 243 16.93 24.19 -9.51
N LEU A 244 15.94 24.02 -8.62
CA LEU A 244 14.51 24.04 -8.93
C LEU A 244 13.84 25.30 -8.38
N LYS A 245 12.78 25.77 -9.06
CA LYS A 245 11.89 26.82 -8.55
C LYS A 245 11.01 26.32 -7.40
N SER A 246 10.61 25.04 -7.47
CA SER A 246 9.82 24.35 -6.44
C SER A 246 10.71 23.85 -5.29
N VAL A 247 10.08 23.33 -4.24
CA VAL A 247 10.77 22.70 -3.09
C VAL A 247 11.54 21.42 -3.51
N GLY A 248 11.21 20.82 -4.66
CA GLY A 248 11.76 19.53 -5.10
C GLY A 248 11.31 18.34 -4.23
N ALA A 249 10.20 18.51 -3.49
CA ALA A 249 9.54 17.48 -2.70
C ALA A 249 8.03 17.61 -2.87
N TYR A 250 7.34 16.47 -2.93
CA TYR A 250 5.92 16.36 -3.21
C TYR A 250 5.25 15.41 -2.24
N LEU A 251 4.04 15.76 -1.84
CA LEU A 251 3.18 14.94 -0.99
C LEU A 251 2.19 14.18 -1.87
N ILE A 252 2.17 12.86 -1.75
CA ILE A 252 1.21 11.97 -2.38
C ILE A 252 0.23 11.51 -1.32
N ASN A 253 -0.97 12.11 -1.35
CA ASN A 253 -2.05 11.75 -0.44
C ASN A 253 -2.88 10.58 -1.01
N ASN A 254 -3.23 9.63 -0.15
CA ASN A 254 -4.12 8.52 -0.51
C ASN A 254 -5.59 8.95 -0.65
N SER A 255 -6.02 9.90 0.18
CA SER A 255 -7.32 10.55 0.13
C SER A 255 -7.12 12.07 0.19
N PRO A 256 -8.03 12.89 -0.38
CA PRO A 256 -7.89 14.34 -0.37
C PRO A 256 -7.79 14.95 1.03
N SER A 257 -8.50 14.35 1.99
CA SER A 257 -8.52 14.78 3.38
C SER A 257 -8.60 13.58 4.32
N ASN A 258 -8.26 13.82 5.58
CA ASN A 258 -8.40 12.85 6.65
C ASN A 258 -9.68 13.12 7.45
N THR A 259 -10.51 12.09 7.62
CA THR A 259 -11.78 12.22 8.36
C THR A 259 -11.57 12.48 9.85
N ARG A 260 -10.53 11.89 10.46
CA ARG A 260 -10.21 12.07 11.88
C ARG A 260 -9.52 13.38 12.17
N TYR A 261 -8.64 13.80 11.26
CA TYR A 261 -7.80 14.99 11.42
C TYR A 261 -8.02 15.98 10.27
N PRO A 262 -9.23 16.58 10.15
CA PRO A 262 -9.57 17.43 9.00
C PRO A 262 -8.80 18.75 8.94
N HIS A 263 -8.17 19.15 10.05
CA HIS A 263 -7.32 20.34 10.12
C HIS A 263 -5.93 20.10 9.50
N LEU A 264 -5.54 18.85 9.27
CA LEU A 264 -4.32 18.47 8.58
C LEU A 264 -4.65 18.15 7.12
N ASN A 265 -3.91 18.74 6.18
CA ASN A 265 -4.07 18.46 4.75
C ASN A 265 -3.33 17.17 4.34
N LEU A 266 -3.44 16.14 5.19
CA LEU A 266 -2.82 14.82 5.03
C LEU A 266 -3.90 13.80 4.70
N GLY A 267 -3.54 12.77 3.93
CA GLY A 267 -4.44 11.68 3.57
C GLY A 267 -4.76 10.73 4.73
N GLU A 268 -5.77 9.89 4.51
CA GLU A 268 -6.18 8.79 5.38
C GLU A 268 -5.72 7.46 4.78
N SER A 269 -5.19 6.56 5.62
CA SER A 269 -4.83 5.19 5.23
C SER A 269 -6.08 4.40 4.85
N ASP A 270 -5.96 3.49 3.87
CA ASP A 270 -7.03 2.54 3.56
C ASP A 270 -7.35 1.62 4.76
N LEU A 271 -6.36 1.39 5.63
CA LEU A 271 -6.47 0.50 6.77
C LEU A 271 -7.01 1.18 8.04
N SER A 272 -7.12 2.51 8.05
CA SER A 272 -7.56 3.32 9.20
C SER A 272 -8.90 2.84 9.78
N GLN A 273 -9.84 2.45 8.91
CA GLN A 273 -11.19 2.04 9.30
C GLN A 273 -11.34 0.53 9.49
N CYS A 274 -10.35 -0.27 9.07
CA CYS A 274 -10.44 -1.73 9.09
C CYS A 274 -9.54 -2.40 10.15
N THR A 275 -8.72 -1.65 10.90
CA THR A 275 -7.78 -2.17 11.91
C THR A 275 -8.42 -3.14 12.91
N ASN A 276 -9.64 -2.85 13.37
CA ASN A 276 -10.37 -3.73 14.30
C ASN A 276 -10.72 -5.08 13.68
N TYR A 277 -11.03 -5.11 12.38
CA TYR A 277 -11.33 -6.33 11.64
C TYR A 277 -10.07 -7.12 11.34
N LEU A 278 -8.96 -6.46 11.00
CA LEU A 278 -7.65 -7.11 10.83
C LEU A 278 -7.23 -7.83 12.12
N PHE A 279 -7.35 -7.16 13.26
CA PHE A 279 -7.08 -7.79 14.55
C PHE A 279 -7.99 -9.00 14.82
N ALA A 280 -9.28 -8.91 14.45
CA ALA A 280 -10.20 -10.03 14.60
C ALA A 280 -9.80 -11.22 13.73
N VAL A 281 -9.38 -11.00 12.48
CA VAL A 281 -8.89 -12.07 11.58
C VAL A 281 -7.70 -12.78 12.22
N ASP A 282 -6.67 -12.06 12.67
CA ASP A 282 -5.48 -12.64 13.30
C ASP A 282 -5.81 -13.39 14.59
N TYR A 283 -6.74 -12.87 15.39
CA TYR A 283 -7.20 -13.52 16.60
C TYR A 283 -7.88 -14.86 16.29
N PHE A 284 -8.82 -14.88 15.34
CA PHE A 284 -9.51 -16.11 14.95
C PHE A 284 -8.58 -17.11 14.26
N PHE A 285 -7.61 -16.63 13.48
CA PHE A 285 -6.56 -17.47 12.91
C PHE A 285 -5.73 -18.16 14.00
N THR A 286 -5.35 -17.41 15.04
CA THR A 286 -4.64 -17.96 16.20
C THR A 286 -5.49 -18.99 16.94
N VAL A 287 -6.78 -18.71 17.15
CA VAL A 287 -7.70 -19.66 17.80
C VAL A 287 -7.86 -20.93 16.97
N TYR A 288 -7.99 -20.79 15.65
CA TYR A 288 -8.11 -21.91 14.72
C TYR A 288 -6.89 -22.84 14.79
N MET A 289 -5.67 -22.28 14.73
CA MET A 289 -4.44 -23.07 14.85
C MET A 289 -4.32 -23.74 16.22
N ARG A 290 -4.65 -23.02 17.30
CA ARG A 290 -4.68 -23.59 18.66
C ARG A 290 -5.73 -24.68 18.83
N GLU A 291 -6.86 -24.59 18.13
CA GLU A 291 -7.86 -25.64 18.15
C GLU A 291 -7.34 -26.88 17.41
N GLY A 292 -6.69 -26.70 16.26
CA GLY A 292 -6.02 -27.79 15.54
C GLY A 292 -4.97 -28.50 16.40
N GLU A 293 -4.23 -27.78 17.24
CA GLU A 293 -3.33 -28.39 18.22
C GLU A 293 -4.07 -29.17 19.31
N LYS A 294 -5.21 -28.65 19.80
CA LYS A 294 -6.00 -29.29 20.85
C LYS A 294 -6.75 -30.52 20.38
N THR A 295 -7.14 -30.59 19.11
CA THR A 295 -7.87 -31.72 18.53
C THR A 295 -6.94 -32.87 18.14
N LYS A 296 -5.61 -32.67 18.19
CA LYS A 296 -4.65 -33.78 18.14
C LYS A 296 -5.02 -34.80 19.21
N THR A 297 -5.19 -36.06 18.79
CA THR A 297 -5.64 -37.16 19.66
C THR A 297 -4.72 -37.29 20.86
N LYS A 298 -5.30 -37.13 22.06
CA LYS A 298 -4.59 -37.43 23.31
C LYS A 298 -5.01 -38.80 23.79
N ILE A 299 -4.03 -39.64 24.07
CA ILE A 299 -4.20 -40.98 24.61
C ILE A 299 -4.15 -40.85 26.13
N ALA A 300 -5.31 -41.02 26.78
CA ALA A 300 -5.33 -41.19 28.22
C ALA A 300 -4.97 -42.65 28.54
N ALA A 301 -3.83 -42.85 29.20
CA ALA A 301 -3.35 -44.17 29.60
C ALA A 301 -3.30 -44.28 31.14
N SER A 302 -3.65 -45.46 31.66
CA SER A 302 -3.60 -45.77 33.09
C SER A 302 -2.17 -45.78 33.63
N GLU A 303 -1.99 -45.37 34.90
CA GLU A 303 -0.69 -45.33 35.63
C GLU A 303 0.12 -46.63 35.52
N ARG A 304 -0.54 -47.79 35.36
CA ARG A 304 0.11 -49.11 35.21
C ARG A 304 0.84 -49.33 33.89
N MET A 305 0.57 -48.52 32.86
CA MET A 305 1.19 -48.65 31.53
C MET A 305 2.54 -47.90 31.43
N PHE A 306 2.86 -47.09 32.43
CA PHE A 306 4.12 -46.33 32.48
C PHE A 306 5.23 -47.19 33.12
N ARG A 307 6.49 -46.98 32.74
CA ARG A 307 7.63 -47.69 33.36
C ARG A 307 8.12 -46.92 34.58
N LYS A 308 8.30 -47.60 35.71
CA LYS A 308 9.01 -47.04 36.88
C LYS A 308 10.49 -46.94 36.58
N LYS A 309 11.13 -45.82 36.92
CA LYS A 309 12.58 -45.67 36.85
C LYS A 309 13.07 -45.22 38.21
N VAL A 310 14.10 -45.87 38.71
CA VAL A 310 14.69 -45.52 40.00
C VAL A 310 15.38 -44.17 39.84
N ASN A 311 14.96 -43.17 40.63
CA ASN A 311 15.60 -41.87 40.63
C ASN A 311 16.95 -42.02 41.36
N LYS A 312 18.06 -41.83 40.64
CA LYS A 312 19.43 -42.04 41.14
C LYS A 312 19.80 -41.16 42.34
N SER A 313 19.03 -40.10 42.63
CA SER A 313 19.32 -39.18 43.72
C SER A 313 18.55 -39.45 45.01
N THR A 314 17.44 -40.19 44.96
CA THR A 314 16.53 -40.40 46.11
C THR A 314 16.28 -41.87 46.42
N ASP A 315 16.82 -42.78 45.61
CA ASP A 315 16.69 -44.24 45.72
C ASP A 315 15.23 -44.73 45.82
N LYS A 316 14.30 -43.89 45.36
CA LYS A 316 12.87 -44.16 45.28
C LYS A 316 12.49 -44.42 43.83
N GLU A 317 11.62 -45.39 43.63
CA GLU A 317 10.98 -45.64 42.34
C GLU A 317 10.04 -44.47 42.03
N GLU A 318 10.43 -43.64 41.07
CA GLU A 318 9.58 -42.58 40.55
C GLU A 318 9.11 -42.96 39.13
N TRP A 319 7.89 -42.60 38.80
CA TRP A 319 7.38 -42.78 37.45
C TRP A 319 8.10 -41.79 36.54
N SER A 320 9.01 -42.25 35.67
CA SER A 320 9.71 -41.37 34.74
C SER A 320 9.07 -41.44 33.36
N MET A 321 8.68 -40.28 32.83
CA MET A 321 8.21 -40.09 31.47
C MET A 321 9.34 -39.51 30.61
N ASN A 322 9.51 -40.02 29.39
CA ASN A 322 10.12 -39.23 28.32
C ASN A 322 9.59 -39.69 26.94
N VAL A 323 9.32 -38.71 26.08
CA VAL A 323 9.04 -38.78 24.62
C VAL A 323 7.62 -39.29 24.27
N ASP A 324 6.59 -38.50 23.95
CA ASP A 324 6.40 -37.09 23.57
C ASP A 324 5.29 -36.45 24.45
N GLU A 325 5.59 -35.32 25.09
CA GLU A 325 4.78 -34.75 26.18
C GLU A 325 3.38 -34.21 25.78
N ASP A 326 3.05 -34.14 24.49
CA ASP A 326 1.74 -33.63 24.03
C ASP A 326 0.66 -34.70 23.84
N TYR A 327 1.03 -35.98 23.74
CA TYR A 327 0.10 -37.05 23.36
C TYR A 327 -0.50 -37.83 24.52
N PHE A 328 0.13 -37.85 25.70
CA PHE A 328 -0.31 -38.70 26.81
C PHE A 328 -0.78 -37.88 28.01
N MET A 329 -2.01 -38.15 28.46
CA MET A 329 -2.54 -37.58 29.70
C MET A 329 -2.65 -38.68 30.76
N GLN A 330 -2.03 -38.50 31.92
CA GLN A 330 -2.09 -39.48 33.01
C GLN A 330 -3.38 -39.32 33.80
N PHE A 331 -4.16 -40.39 33.94
CA PHE A 331 -5.34 -40.41 34.79
C PHE A 331 -5.01 -41.06 36.14
N LYS A 332 -5.23 -40.36 37.26
CA LYS A 332 -5.15 -40.95 38.61
C LYS A 332 -6.48 -41.59 38.96
N GLY A 333 -6.56 -42.91 38.81
CA GLY A 333 -7.70 -43.71 39.25
C GLY A 333 -7.26 -45.12 39.58
N THR A 334 -7.63 -45.61 40.77
CA THR A 334 -7.44 -47.02 41.14
C THR A 334 -8.56 -47.83 40.50
N LEU A 335 -8.20 -48.72 39.57
CA LEU A 335 -9.15 -49.60 38.89
C LEU A 335 -9.13 -51.01 39.51
N ASP A 336 -10.33 -51.57 39.63
CA ASP A 336 -10.62 -52.89 40.21
C ASP A 336 -10.04 -54.05 39.36
N ALA A 337 -9.77 -55.18 40.00
CA ALA A 337 -9.09 -56.34 39.43
C ALA A 337 -10.00 -57.12 38.46
N GLY A 338 -10.20 -56.58 37.25
CA GLY A 338 -10.98 -57.24 36.18
C GLY A 338 -11.18 -56.43 34.89
N ALA A 339 -10.68 -55.20 34.81
CA ALA A 339 -10.89 -54.32 33.64
C ALA A 339 -10.09 -54.77 32.40
N LYS A 340 -10.70 -54.68 31.21
CA LYS A 340 -10.09 -55.03 29.92
C LYS A 340 -9.15 -53.92 29.44
N LEU A 341 -8.20 -54.25 28.56
CA LEU A 341 -7.23 -53.28 27.99
C LEU A 341 -7.91 -52.06 27.33
N ASN A 342 -9.10 -52.24 26.76
CA ASN A 342 -9.89 -51.14 26.17
C ASN A 342 -10.43 -50.15 27.21
N ASP A 343 -10.60 -50.55 28.47
CA ASP A 343 -10.97 -49.64 29.56
C ASP A 343 -9.74 -48.91 30.14
N MET A 344 -8.51 -49.34 29.77
CA MET A 344 -7.25 -48.76 30.21
C MET A 344 -6.74 -47.64 29.31
N ILE A 345 -7.32 -47.50 28.11
CA ILE A 345 -6.93 -46.53 27.08
C ILE A 345 -8.19 -45.81 26.60
N GLN A 346 -8.35 -44.53 26.99
CA GLN A 346 -9.41 -43.69 26.45
C GLN A 346 -8.81 -42.71 25.43
N PHE A 347 -9.25 -42.81 24.17
CA PHE A 347 -8.93 -41.81 23.16
C PHE A 347 -9.84 -40.61 23.36
N MET A 348 -9.28 -39.49 23.81
CA MET A 348 -9.98 -38.21 23.82
C MET A 348 -9.67 -37.48 22.52
N GLN A 349 -10.60 -37.55 21.57
CA GLN A 349 -10.56 -36.75 20.35
C GLN A 349 -11.65 -35.69 20.44
N GLY A 350 -11.25 -34.42 20.51
CA GLY A 350 -12.18 -33.29 20.38
C GLY A 350 -12.64 -33.17 18.93
N ASP A 351 -13.92 -32.85 18.73
CA ASP A 351 -14.45 -32.52 17.40
C ASP A 351 -13.86 -31.18 16.93
N PHE A 352 -13.24 -31.15 15.74
CA PHE A 352 -12.62 -29.97 15.16
C PHE A 352 -13.64 -29.19 14.36
N ARG A 353 -13.99 -27.97 14.80
CA ARG A 353 -15.06 -27.17 14.18
C ARG A 353 -14.53 -26.34 13.01
N ASP A 354 -13.93 -27.00 12.03
CA ASP A 354 -13.25 -26.36 10.88
C ASP A 354 -14.13 -25.31 10.18
N GLY A 355 -15.34 -25.73 9.77
CA GLY A 355 -16.25 -24.90 8.98
C GLY A 355 -16.61 -23.57 9.65
N SER A 356 -16.93 -23.59 10.95
CA SER A 356 -17.37 -22.38 11.66
C SER A 356 -16.25 -21.33 11.81
N TYR A 357 -15.01 -21.76 12.04
CA TYR A 357 -13.89 -20.81 12.13
C TYR A 357 -13.49 -20.25 10.78
N ARG A 358 -13.44 -21.10 9.74
CA ARG A 358 -13.13 -20.65 8.39
C ARG A 358 -14.15 -19.63 7.89
N GLU A 359 -15.44 -19.92 8.05
CA GLU A 359 -16.51 -18.97 7.69
C GLU A 359 -16.42 -17.66 8.48
N THR A 360 -16.07 -17.73 9.77
CA THR A 360 -15.90 -16.55 10.62
C THR A 360 -14.71 -15.71 10.18
N MET A 361 -13.57 -16.35 9.86
CA MET A 361 -12.38 -15.68 9.34
C MET A 361 -12.66 -15.02 7.98
N GLU A 362 -13.28 -15.75 7.04
CA GLU A 362 -13.68 -15.24 5.73
C GLU A 362 -14.62 -14.04 5.88
N TYR A 363 -15.59 -14.09 6.80
CA TYR A 363 -16.47 -12.97 7.10
C TYR A 363 -15.70 -11.72 7.57
N PHE A 364 -14.76 -11.87 8.50
CA PHE A 364 -13.97 -10.74 8.99
C PHE A 364 -13.03 -10.18 7.93
N ALA A 365 -12.42 -11.04 7.11
CA ALA A 365 -11.59 -10.61 5.97
C ALA A 365 -12.42 -9.83 4.94
N GLN A 366 -13.60 -10.34 4.55
CA GLN A 366 -14.52 -9.63 3.64
C GLN A 366 -14.96 -8.28 4.22
N LYS A 367 -15.22 -8.20 5.53
CA LYS A 367 -15.54 -6.92 6.20
C LYS A 367 -14.35 -5.97 6.24
N ALA A 368 -13.13 -6.46 6.45
CA ALA A 368 -11.92 -5.65 6.41
C ALA A 368 -11.72 -5.02 5.02
N VAL A 369 -11.86 -5.80 3.94
CA VAL A 369 -11.76 -5.33 2.55
C VAL A 369 -12.87 -4.32 2.23
N SER A 370 -14.12 -4.65 2.59
CA SER A 370 -15.27 -3.76 2.37
C SER A 370 -15.11 -2.42 3.09
N LYS A 371 -14.60 -2.43 4.33
CA LYS A 371 -14.36 -1.21 5.12
C LYS A 371 -13.17 -0.41 4.63
N SER A 372 -12.22 -1.07 3.99
CA SER A 372 -11.15 -0.41 3.25
C SER A 372 -11.69 0.23 1.96
N GLY A 373 -12.97 0.07 1.60
CA GLY A 373 -13.59 0.70 0.43
C GLY A 373 -13.39 -0.07 -0.87
N TYR A 374 -12.95 -1.32 -0.78
CA TYR A 374 -12.80 -2.22 -1.92
C TYR A 374 -13.86 -3.31 -1.92
N ASN A 375 -14.14 -3.90 -3.08
CA ASN A 375 -15.00 -5.06 -3.16
C ASN A 375 -14.24 -6.35 -2.81
N PRO A 376 -14.74 -7.21 -1.89
CA PRO A 376 -14.15 -8.51 -1.60
C PRO A 376 -13.93 -9.42 -2.82
N ALA A 377 -14.80 -9.33 -3.84
CA ALA A 377 -14.67 -10.11 -5.07
C ALA A 377 -13.37 -9.79 -5.84
N THR A 378 -12.88 -8.55 -5.77
CA THR A 378 -11.58 -8.17 -6.37
C THR A 378 -10.41 -8.95 -5.75
N PHE A 379 -10.57 -9.40 -4.51
CA PHE A 379 -9.55 -10.14 -3.76
C PHE A 379 -9.77 -11.65 -3.77
N ASN A 380 -10.65 -12.16 -4.66
CA ASN A 380 -11.11 -13.55 -4.65
C ASN A 380 -11.74 -14.00 -3.31
N LEU A 381 -12.23 -13.05 -2.51
CA LEU A 381 -12.88 -13.32 -1.23
C LEU A 381 -14.39 -13.40 -1.43
N GLY A 382 -14.91 -14.62 -1.56
CA GLY A 382 -16.35 -14.90 -1.62
C GLY A 382 -16.69 -16.03 -2.59
N ASN A 383 -17.15 -17.16 -2.05
CA ASN A 383 -17.64 -18.31 -2.82
C ASN A 383 -19.12 -18.15 -3.19
N ARG A 384 -19.44 -17.16 -4.03
CA ARG A 384 -20.73 -17.17 -4.74
C ARG A 384 -20.45 -17.14 -6.22
N GLU A 385 -21.07 -18.06 -6.95
CA GLU A 385 -21.21 -18.01 -8.40
C GLU A 385 -22.06 -16.78 -8.75
N VAL A 386 -21.41 -15.61 -8.73
CA VAL A 386 -22.04 -14.33 -9.04
C VAL A 386 -22.14 -14.25 -10.57
N LYS A 387 -23.34 -13.98 -11.08
CA LYS A 387 -23.53 -13.76 -12.53
C LYS A 387 -22.71 -12.55 -12.97
N ALA A 388 -22.13 -12.61 -14.17
CA ALA A 388 -21.22 -11.59 -14.71
C ALA A 388 -21.73 -10.13 -14.53
N THR A 389 -23.01 -9.86 -14.70
CA THR A 389 -23.61 -8.52 -14.54
C THR A 389 -23.55 -7.97 -13.11
N GLU A 390 -23.66 -8.85 -12.11
CA GLU A 390 -23.47 -8.50 -10.71
C GLU A 390 -21.98 -8.26 -10.42
N ILE A 391 -21.07 -8.97 -11.09
CA ILE A 391 -19.61 -8.73 -10.97
C ILE A 391 -19.26 -7.30 -11.39
N TRP A 392 -19.81 -6.78 -12.50
CA TRP A 392 -19.61 -5.38 -12.92
C TRP A 392 -20.15 -4.39 -11.90
N SER A 393 -21.40 -4.57 -11.44
CA SER A 393 -22.02 -3.70 -10.43
C SER A 393 -21.33 -3.77 -9.06
N LEU A 394 -20.65 -4.88 -8.76
CA LEU A 394 -19.87 -5.09 -7.55
C LEU A 394 -18.46 -4.47 -7.68
N GLN A 395 -17.80 -4.66 -8.82
CA GLN A 395 -16.46 -4.11 -9.10
C GLN A 395 -16.46 -2.59 -9.24
N ASP A 396 -17.61 -1.97 -9.52
CA ASP A 396 -17.83 -0.52 -9.55
C ASP A 396 -17.25 0.23 -8.34
N ALA A 397 -17.38 -0.31 -7.13
CA ALA A 397 -16.87 0.38 -5.92
C ALA A 397 -15.34 0.48 -5.93
N THR A 398 -14.67 -0.62 -6.30
CA THR A 398 -13.22 -0.69 -6.44
C THR A 398 -12.73 0.23 -7.54
N VAL A 399 -13.36 0.16 -8.73
CA VAL A 399 -13.01 0.99 -9.90
C VAL A 399 -13.15 2.47 -9.57
N ARG A 400 -14.29 2.90 -9.02
CA ARG A 400 -14.52 4.31 -8.63
C ARG A 400 -13.50 4.81 -7.62
N LYS A 401 -13.09 3.97 -6.67
CA LYS A 401 -12.06 4.34 -5.68
C LYS A 401 -10.68 4.49 -6.33
N ILE A 402 -10.30 3.53 -7.18
CA ILE A 402 -9.04 3.54 -7.92
C ILE A 402 -8.95 4.77 -8.84
N GLU A 403 -10.01 5.07 -9.58
CA GLU A 403 -10.03 6.21 -10.51
C GLU A 403 -9.85 7.55 -9.79
N LYS A 404 -10.53 7.72 -8.64
CA LYS A 404 -10.32 8.90 -7.78
C LYS A 404 -8.88 9.02 -7.30
N LYS A 405 -8.25 7.91 -6.89
CA LYS A 405 -6.85 7.88 -6.46
C LYS A 405 -5.90 8.22 -7.61
N LYS A 406 -6.10 7.60 -8.79
CA LYS A 406 -5.32 7.87 -10.00
C LYS A 406 -5.33 9.36 -10.33
N ARG A 407 -6.49 10.01 -10.30
CA ARG A 407 -6.61 11.44 -10.58
C ARG A 407 -5.84 12.31 -9.57
N LEU A 408 -5.86 11.95 -8.28
CA LEU A 408 -5.10 12.67 -7.26
C LEU A 408 -3.59 12.54 -7.48
N ILE A 409 -3.12 11.32 -7.73
CA ILE A 409 -1.70 11.02 -7.94
C ILE A 409 -1.20 11.64 -9.25
N GLN A 410 -2.00 11.57 -10.32
CA GLN A 410 -1.67 12.10 -11.64
C GLN A 410 -1.26 13.57 -11.57
N ASN A 411 -2.06 14.41 -10.91
CA ASN A 411 -1.77 15.85 -10.78
C ASN A 411 -0.40 16.12 -10.14
N VAL A 412 -0.04 15.32 -9.13
CA VAL A 412 1.25 15.49 -8.43
C VAL A 412 2.40 14.92 -9.25
N TYR A 413 2.20 13.79 -9.93
CA TYR A 413 3.21 13.20 -10.81
C TYR A 413 3.52 14.10 -12.00
N GLU A 414 2.53 14.75 -12.61
CA GLU A 414 2.75 15.68 -13.73
C GLU A 414 3.65 16.85 -13.30
N GLN A 415 3.40 17.43 -12.11
CA GLN A 415 4.25 18.49 -11.54
C GLN A 415 5.66 17.98 -11.22
N MET A 416 5.77 16.81 -10.59
CA MET A 416 7.05 16.21 -10.23
C MET A 416 7.89 15.85 -11.46
N LEU A 417 7.29 15.23 -12.48
CA LEU A 417 8.00 14.85 -13.70
C LEU A 417 8.40 16.07 -14.53
N TRP A 418 7.64 17.16 -14.46
CA TRP A 418 8.03 18.43 -15.06
C TRP A 418 9.31 18.99 -14.41
N ASP A 419 9.37 19.04 -13.07
CA ASP A 419 10.59 19.46 -12.36
C ASP A 419 11.77 18.49 -12.58
N PHE A 420 11.50 17.19 -12.69
CA PHE A 420 12.51 16.18 -13.04
C PHE A 420 13.09 16.42 -14.45
N LEU A 421 12.23 16.71 -15.42
CA LEU A 421 12.62 17.02 -16.79
C LEU A 421 13.42 18.34 -16.86
N TYR A 422 13.05 19.34 -16.06
CA TYR A 422 13.78 20.60 -15.94
C TYR A 422 15.23 20.37 -15.45
N LEU A 423 15.42 19.52 -14.44
CA LEU A 423 16.76 19.15 -13.97
C LEU A 423 17.55 18.36 -15.01
N LEU A 424 16.90 17.41 -15.71
CA LEU A 424 17.53 16.59 -16.74
C LEU A 424 18.09 17.44 -17.90
N THR A 425 17.35 18.47 -18.30
CA THR A 425 17.71 19.36 -19.42
C THR A 425 18.68 20.49 -19.04
N GLY A 426 19.14 20.51 -17.78
CA GLY A 426 20.31 21.30 -17.37
C GLY A 426 19.95 22.70 -16.89
N GLY A 427 18.94 22.81 -16.04
CA GLY A 427 18.32 24.02 -15.47
C GLY A 427 19.18 25.18 -14.91
N THR A 428 20.50 25.23 -15.13
CA THR A 428 21.31 26.44 -14.82
C THR A 428 22.60 26.63 -15.64
N ASN A 429 23.19 25.60 -16.26
CA ASN A 429 24.52 25.72 -16.87
C ASN A 429 24.52 25.98 -18.40
N ASN A 430 23.42 25.70 -19.09
CA ASN A 430 23.30 25.95 -20.53
C ASN A 430 22.13 26.90 -20.80
N LYS A 431 22.39 28.21 -20.73
CA LYS A 431 21.40 29.26 -21.05
C LYS A 431 20.79 29.11 -22.45
N GLU A 432 21.47 28.42 -23.37
CA GLU A 432 20.99 28.17 -24.74
C GLU A 432 20.08 26.93 -24.86
N LYS A 433 20.09 26.01 -23.88
CA LYS A 433 19.20 24.83 -23.83
C LYS A 433 18.14 24.91 -22.72
N ALA A 434 18.31 25.81 -21.76
CA ALA A 434 17.34 26.09 -20.69
C ALA A 434 16.13 26.93 -21.15
N ILE A 435 15.72 26.78 -22.42
CA ILE A 435 14.40 27.20 -22.87
C ILE A 435 13.49 25.99 -22.68
N MET A 436 13.29 25.58 -21.43
CA MET A 436 12.00 24.99 -21.09
C MET A 436 11.02 26.14 -21.26
N ARG A 437 10.42 26.20 -22.46
CA ARG A 437 9.36 27.15 -22.73
C ARG A 437 8.34 26.96 -21.61
N ASP A 438 7.78 28.04 -21.07
CA ASP A 438 6.55 28.00 -20.26
C ASP A 438 5.39 27.26 -21.00
N GLU A 439 5.65 26.83 -22.23
CA GLU A 439 4.78 26.10 -23.13
C GLU A 439 4.86 24.57 -23.05
N ILE A 440 5.71 23.95 -22.22
CA ILE A 440 5.82 22.47 -22.17
C ILE A 440 5.11 21.90 -20.94
N ARG A 441 4.28 20.87 -21.15
CA ARG A 441 3.56 20.12 -20.13
C ARG A 441 3.85 18.62 -20.24
N VAL A 442 3.97 17.96 -19.09
CA VAL A 442 4.03 16.50 -19.00
C VAL A 442 2.61 16.00 -18.72
N ILE A 443 2.12 15.08 -19.55
CA ILE A 443 0.82 14.43 -19.39
C ILE A 443 1.07 12.98 -19.04
N ILE A 444 0.35 12.49 -18.02
CA ILE A 444 0.47 11.11 -17.54
C ILE A 444 -0.88 10.44 -17.61
N GLU A 445 -0.94 9.25 -18.19
CA GLU A 445 -2.15 8.43 -18.20
C GLU A 445 -1.88 7.08 -17.52
N PHE A 446 -2.70 6.79 -16.52
CA PHE A 446 -2.70 5.49 -15.86
C PHE A 446 -3.46 4.48 -16.74
N PRO A 447 -2.85 3.37 -17.14
CA PRO A 447 -3.55 2.33 -17.87
C PRO A 447 -4.71 1.76 -17.04
N ASP A 448 -5.78 1.33 -17.69
CA ASP A 448 -6.87 0.65 -17.02
C ASP A 448 -6.36 -0.70 -16.45
N PRO A 449 -6.54 -0.98 -15.14
CA PRO A 449 -6.24 -2.30 -14.61
C PRO A 449 -7.00 -3.41 -15.33
N MET A 450 -8.22 -3.13 -15.79
CA MET A 450 -9.07 -4.11 -16.43
C MET A 450 -8.59 -4.37 -17.86
N SER A 451 -7.82 -5.45 -18.06
CA SER A 451 -7.93 -6.15 -19.34
C SER A 451 -9.33 -6.74 -19.36
N VAL A 452 -10.23 -6.22 -20.20
CA VAL A 452 -11.55 -6.83 -20.38
C VAL A 452 -11.31 -8.31 -20.68
N ASN A 453 -11.84 -9.19 -19.84
CA ASN A 453 -11.70 -10.63 -20.07
C ASN A 453 -12.40 -10.93 -21.40
N LEU A 454 -11.64 -11.31 -22.42
CA LEU A 454 -12.15 -11.46 -23.78
C LEU A 454 -13.32 -12.44 -23.84
N ASN A 455 -13.36 -13.40 -22.90
CA ASN A 455 -14.46 -14.35 -22.73
C ASN A 455 -15.76 -13.68 -22.25
N GLU A 456 -15.67 -12.71 -21.35
CA GLU A 456 -16.84 -11.97 -20.84
C GLU A 456 -17.38 -10.99 -21.88
N LEU A 457 -16.47 -10.31 -22.60
CA LEU A 457 -16.83 -9.46 -23.74
C LEU A 457 -17.51 -10.30 -24.82
N SER A 458 -16.98 -11.49 -25.14
CA SER A 458 -17.61 -12.44 -26.06
C SER A 458 -19.01 -12.86 -25.60
N SER A 459 -19.20 -13.16 -24.32
CA SER A 459 -20.53 -13.52 -23.78
C SER A 459 -21.53 -12.36 -23.86
N THR A 460 -21.09 -11.14 -23.58
CA THR A 460 -21.91 -9.92 -23.66
C THR A 460 -22.28 -9.61 -25.11
N LEU A 461 -21.30 -9.73 -26.01
CA LEU A 461 -21.46 -9.52 -27.44
C LEU A 461 -22.38 -10.58 -28.07
N ASN A 462 -22.29 -11.84 -27.63
CA ASN A 462 -23.21 -12.90 -28.02
C ASN A 462 -24.64 -12.59 -27.56
N ASN A 463 -24.85 -12.16 -26.31
CA ASN A 463 -26.17 -11.79 -25.81
C ASN A 463 -26.76 -10.59 -26.57
N MET A 464 -25.95 -9.57 -26.85
CA MET A 464 -26.38 -8.40 -27.64
C MET A 464 -26.64 -8.75 -29.11
N ASN A 465 -25.86 -9.68 -29.68
CA ASN A 465 -26.07 -10.20 -31.02
C ASN A 465 -27.37 -11.02 -31.12
N SER A 466 -27.64 -11.89 -30.14
CA SER A 466 -28.89 -12.65 -30.05
C SER A 466 -30.11 -11.75 -29.83
N ALA A 467 -29.95 -10.64 -29.10
CA ALA A 467 -30.99 -9.63 -28.92
C ALA A 467 -31.15 -8.69 -30.12
N LEU A 468 -30.31 -8.82 -31.17
CA LEU A 468 -30.24 -7.91 -32.32
C LEU A 468 -30.11 -6.42 -31.92
N ALA A 469 -29.51 -6.16 -30.77
CA ALA A 469 -29.50 -4.84 -30.15
C ALA A 469 -28.31 -3.95 -30.58
N MET A 470 -27.41 -4.46 -31.44
CA MET A 470 -26.17 -3.78 -31.80
C MET A 470 -25.74 -4.11 -33.24
N SER A 471 -25.31 -3.07 -33.98
CA SER A 471 -24.79 -3.19 -35.35
C SER A 471 -23.43 -3.89 -35.39
N VAL A 472 -23.01 -4.35 -36.57
CA VAL A 472 -21.70 -5.00 -36.77
C VAL A 472 -20.56 -4.01 -36.53
N GLU A 473 -20.73 -2.76 -36.96
CA GLU A 473 -19.77 -1.68 -36.74
C GLU A 473 -19.54 -1.41 -35.25
N GLU A 474 -20.61 -1.28 -34.47
CA GLU A 474 -20.49 -1.01 -33.04
C GLU A 474 -19.86 -2.19 -32.28
N LYS A 475 -20.07 -3.43 -32.75
CA LYS A 475 -19.39 -4.63 -32.22
C LYS A 475 -17.87 -4.56 -32.44
N VAL A 476 -17.43 -4.20 -33.64
CA VAL A 476 -16.00 -4.09 -33.97
C VAL A 476 -15.36 -2.97 -33.15
N LYS A 477 -16.04 -1.83 -33.02
CA LYS A 477 -15.58 -0.69 -32.21
C LYS A 477 -15.46 -1.02 -30.73
N LEU A 478 -16.39 -1.82 -30.19
CA LEU A 478 -16.37 -2.25 -28.80
C LEU A 478 -15.25 -3.25 -28.49
N ILE A 479 -14.89 -4.12 -29.44
CA ILE A 479 -13.74 -5.04 -29.33
C ILE A 479 -12.41 -4.27 -29.52
N HIS A 480 -12.38 -3.30 -30.43
CA HIS A 480 -11.18 -2.57 -30.83
C HIS A 480 -11.32 -1.05 -30.65
N PRO A 481 -11.37 -0.54 -29.39
CA PRO A 481 -11.64 0.87 -29.11
C PRO A 481 -10.49 1.84 -29.49
N LYS A 482 -9.35 1.32 -29.93
CA LYS A 482 -8.17 2.10 -30.34
C LYS A 482 -7.96 2.13 -31.86
N TRP A 483 -8.79 1.43 -32.62
CA TRP A 483 -8.71 1.44 -34.08
C TRP A 483 -9.29 2.72 -34.62
N GLU A 484 -8.66 3.24 -35.67
CA GLU A 484 -9.18 4.38 -36.41
C GLU A 484 -10.41 3.94 -37.22
N ASP A 485 -11.31 4.88 -37.53
CA ASP A 485 -12.58 4.56 -38.21
C ASP A 485 -12.36 3.87 -39.58
N GLU A 486 -11.23 4.13 -40.26
CA GLU A 486 -10.85 3.44 -41.50
C GLU A 486 -10.55 1.95 -41.31
N GLU A 487 -9.89 1.58 -40.20
CA GLU A 487 -9.56 0.19 -39.86
C GLU A 487 -10.81 -0.58 -39.43
N ILE A 488 -11.72 0.09 -38.71
CA ILE A 488 -13.03 -0.45 -38.31
C ILE A 488 -13.86 -0.77 -39.56
N GLN A 489 -13.95 0.15 -40.51
CA GLN A 489 -14.72 -0.03 -41.75
C GLN A 489 -14.15 -1.14 -42.65
N ALA A 490 -12.82 -1.29 -42.69
CA ALA A 490 -12.18 -2.41 -43.40
C ALA A 490 -12.55 -3.76 -42.79
N GLU A 491 -12.58 -3.85 -41.45
CA GLU A 491 -12.97 -5.07 -40.75
C GLU A 491 -14.45 -5.39 -40.93
N VAL A 492 -15.32 -4.38 -40.80
CA VAL A 492 -16.76 -4.54 -41.02
C VAL A 492 -17.04 -5.08 -42.43
N LYS A 493 -16.37 -4.55 -43.47
CA LYS A 493 -16.49 -5.06 -44.85
C LYS A 493 -16.05 -6.52 -44.97
N ARG A 494 -14.96 -6.91 -44.32
CA ARG A 494 -14.49 -8.30 -44.29
C ARG A 494 -15.53 -9.21 -43.63
N ILE A 495 -16.10 -8.81 -42.50
CA ILE A 495 -17.15 -9.56 -41.79
C ILE A 495 -18.41 -9.73 -42.65
N TYR A 496 -18.83 -8.68 -43.39
CA TYR A 496 -19.97 -8.78 -44.31
C TYR A 496 -19.71 -9.73 -45.49
N LEU A 497 -18.51 -9.67 -46.07
CA LEU A 497 -18.08 -10.57 -47.15
C LEU A 497 -18.00 -12.03 -46.69
N GLU A 498 -17.48 -12.29 -45.49
CA GLU A 498 -17.35 -13.65 -44.92
C GLU A 498 -18.70 -14.27 -44.57
N ASN A 499 -19.67 -13.47 -44.10
CA ASN A 499 -20.98 -13.96 -43.69
C ASN A 499 -22.02 -14.02 -44.83
N ALA A 500 -21.64 -13.65 -46.06
CA ALA A 500 -22.54 -13.53 -47.21
C ALA A 500 -23.81 -12.68 -46.91
N ILE A 501 -23.71 -11.77 -45.94
CA ILE A 501 -24.72 -10.78 -45.63
C ILE A 501 -24.46 -9.67 -46.64
N GLY A 502 -25.28 -9.61 -47.70
CA GLY A 502 -25.14 -8.60 -48.75
C GLY A 502 -25.04 -7.18 -48.17
N GLU A 503 -24.27 -6.31 -48.83
CA GLU A 503 -24.12 -4.91 -48.45
C GLU A 503 -25.52 -4.28 -48.28
N VAL A 504 -25.80 -3.76 -47.08
CA VAL A 504 -27.00 -2.97 -46.85
C VAL A 504 -26.78 -1.65 -47.59
N PRO A 505 -27.63 -1.28 -48.58
CA PRO A 505 -27.49 -0.01 -49.26
C PRO A 505 -27.75 1.12 -48.26
N ASP A 506 -26.88 2.13 -48.31
CA ASP A 506 -27.02 3.39 -47.61
C ASP A 506 -28.44 3.98 -47.83
N PRO A 507 -29.23 4.28 -46.78
CA PRO A 507 -30.58 4.82 -46.91
C PRO A 507 -30.66 6.17 -47.66
N GLU A 508 -29.54 6.88 -47.83
CA GLU A 508 -29.48 8.08 -48.68
C GLU A 508 -29.53 7.78 -50.20
N ALA A 509 -29.21 6.56 -50.63
CA ALA A 509 -29.20 6.18 -52.05
C ALA A 509 -30.60 5.86 -52.61
N ILE A 510 -31.61 5.65 -51.76
CA ILE A 510 -32.97 5.27 -52.18
C ILE A 510 -33.90 6.49 -52.36
N GLY A 511 -33.54 7.66 -51.83
CA GLY A 511 -34.36 8.88 -51.89
C GLY A 511 -34.16 9.78 -53.12
N GLY A 512 -33.21 9.47 -54.01
CA GLY A 512 -32.71 10.43 -55.02
C GLY A 512 -33.17 10.23 -56.47
N MET A 513 -33.93 9.19 -56.80
CA MET A 513 -34.43 9.00 -58.18
C MET A 513 -35.81 9.65 -58.37
N GLU A 514 -35.80 10.96 -58.60
CA GLU A 514 -36.94 11.65 -59.21
C GLU A 514 -37.27 11.02 -60.57
N THR A 515 -38.50 10.50 -60.67
CA THR A 515 -39.15 10.14 -61.93
C THR A 515 -39.29 11.37 -62.82
N LYS A 516 -38.53 11.42 -63.92
CA LYS A 516 -38.82 12.26 -65.10
C LYS A 516 -38.78 11.43 -66.38
N GLY A 517 -39.93 11.30 -67.02
CA GLY A 517 -40.06 11.10 -68.47
C GLY A 517 -40.39 9.68 -68.93
N GLY A 518 -41.65 9.46 -69.28
CA GLY A 518 -42.20 8.25 -69.91
C GLY A 518 -43.71 8.17 -69.73
#